data_AF-A0A202DYZ0-F1
#
_entry.id   AF-A0A202DYZ0-F1
#
_cell.length_a   1.000
_cell.length_b   1.000
_cell.length_c   1.000
_cell.angle_alpha   90.00
_cell.angle_beta   90.00
_cell.angle_gamma   90.00
#
_symmetry.space_group_name_H-M   'P 1'
#
loop_
_entity.id
_entity.type
_entity.pdbx_description
1 polymer ?
#
loop_
_entity_poly.entity_id
_entity_poly.type
_entity_poly.pdbx_seq_one_letter_code
_entity_poly.pdbx_strand_id
1 'polypeptide(L)' 'MNDSTKTTQDEPTEHVHGPNCNHQVQEPVVRDQPKIGRNDPCDCGSGKKYKKCCGKSS' A
#
# COMPACT_ATOMS: atom_id res chain seq x y z
N MET A 1 1.02 44.65 6.89
CA MET A 1 -0.23 44.34 6.16
C MET A 1 0.03 43.10 5.32
N ASN A 2 -0.90 42.11 5.42
CA ASN A 2 -1.18 40.94 4.55
C ASN A 2 -0.02 40.30 3.74
N ASP A 3 0.59 39.19 4.16
CA ASP A 3 0.07 37.81 4.29
C ASP A 3 -0.46 37.16 2.99
N SER A 4 0.01 35.93 2.77
CA SER A 4 -0.49 34.89 1.83
C SER A 4 0.25 34.70 0.50
N THR A 5 1.48 34.14 0.53
CA THR A 5 1.94 33.22 -0.54
C THR A 5 1.50 31.80 -0.20
N LYS A 6 0.37 31.44 -0.78
CA LYS A 6 -0.30 30.14 -0.76
C LYS A 6 0.55 29.05 -1.46
N THR A 7 0.76 27.94 -0.73
CA THR A 7 0.90 26.55 -1.22
C THR A 7 2.06 26.23 -2.18
N THR A 8 3.13 25.67 -1.64
CA THR A 8 3.85 24.56 -2.30
C THR A 8 3.79 23.38 -1.34
N GLN A 9 2.75 22.58 -1.49
CA GLN A 9 2.71 21.25 -0.91
C GLN A 9 3.68 20.39 -1.71
N ASP A 10 4.70 19.90 -1.01
CA ASP A 10 5.38 18.62 -1.25
C ASP A 10 5.51 18.23 -2.73
N GLU A 11 6.62 18.63 -3.36
CA GLU A 11 7.06 18.15 -4.67
C GLU A 11 7.07 16.61 -4.66
N PRO A 12 6.11 15.91 -5.30
CA PRO A 12 6.18 14.47 -5.39
C PRO A 12 7.24 14.17 -6.44
N THR A 13 8.34 13.60 -5.98
CA THR A 13 9.40 13.03 -6.81
C THR A 13 8.83 12.37 -8.07
N GLU A 14 9.41 12.75 -9.22
CA GLU A 14 8.92 12.48 -10.56
C GLU A 14 8.36 11.06 -10.75
N HIS A 15 7.08 10.98 -11.15
CA HIS A 15 6.42 9.73 -11.43
C HIS A 15 7.11 9.03 -12.63
N VAL A 16 7.73 7.86 -12.39
CA VAL A 16 8.52 7.08 -13.38
C VAL A 16 7.68 6.52 -14.56
N HIS A 17 6.36 6.73 -14.57
CA HIS A 17 5.45 6.21 -15.59
C HIS A 17 4.90 7.37 -16.44
N GLY A 18 4.78 7.15 -17.75
CA GLY A 18 4.47 8.19 -18.73
C GLY A 18 3.19 9.00 -18.46
N PRO A 19 2.96 10.09 -19.22
CA PRO A 19 2.05 11.20 -18.89
C PRO A 19 0.55 10.86 -18.84
N ASN A 20 0.17 9.58 -18.93
CA ASN A 20 -1.22 9.12 -18.97
C ASN A 20 -1.56 8.10 -17.87
N CYS A 21 -0.83 8.07 -16.75
CA CYS A 21 -1.22 7.24 -15.62
C CYS A 21 -2.32 7.94 -14.79
N ASN A 22 -3.58 7.50 -14.96
CA ASN A 22 -4.75 7.97 -14.21
C ASN A 22 -4.81 7.37 -12.78
N HIS A 23 -3.76 7.57 -11.99
CA HIS A 23 -3.78 7.19 -10.58
C HIS A 23 -4.11 8.43 -9.75
N GLN A 24 -5.33 8.48 -9.22
CA GLN A 24 -5.70 9.48 -8.23
C GLN A 24 -4.96 9.15 -6.92
N VAL A 25 -4.46 10.17 -6.23
CA VAL A 25 -3.77 10.00 -4.95
C VAL A 25 -4.81 9.53 -3.92
N GLN A 26 -4.80 8.23 -3.62
CA GLN A 26 -5.66 7.64 -2.60
C GLN A 26 -4.97 7.74 -1.23
N GLU A 27 -5.73 8.05 -0.19
CA GLU A 27 -5.21 8.02 1.18
C GLU A 27 -4.83 6.58 1.60
N PRO A 28 -3.75 6.41 2.37
CA PRO A 28 -3.29 5.09 2.78
C PRO A 28 -4.26 4.41 3.75
N VAL A 29 -4.75 3.22 3.39
CA VAL A 29 -5.56 2.38 4.29
C VAL A 29 -4.67 1.70 5.31
N VAL A 30 -4.89 2.00 6.60
CA VAL A 30 -4.28 1.27 7.71
C VAL A 30 -5.02 -0.05 7.92
N ARG A 31 -4.28 -1.16 8.05
CA ARG A 31 -4.86 -2.47 8.35
C ARG A 31 -4.85 -2.69 9.85
N ASP A 32 -5.97 -3.13 10.42
CA ASP A 32 -6.06 -3.52 11.83
C ASP A 32 -5.24 -4.78 12.15
N GLN A 33 -5.06 -5.64 11.15
CA GLN A 33 -4.38 -6.93 11.29
C GLN A 33 -2.95 -6.89 10.71
N PRO A 34 -2.00 -7.60 11.35
CA PRO A 34 -0.63 -7.71 10.85
C PRO A 34 -0.62 -8.34 9.46
N LYS A 35 0.30 -7.87 8.60
CA LYS A 35 0.54 -8.50 7.30
C LYS A 35 1.19 -9.88 7.54
N ILE A 36 0.42 -10.94 7.32
CA ILE A 36 0.96 -12.29 7.29
C ILE A 36 1.84 -12.47 6.05
N GLY A 37 3.09 -12.86 6.27
CA GLY A 37 4.03 -13.12 5.20
C GLY A 37 3.67 -14.41 4.45
N ARG A 38 3.98 -14.44 3.16
CA ARG A 38 3.70 -15.59 2.28
C ARG A 38 4.31 -16.91 2.80
N ASN A 39 5.43 -16.86 3.52
CA ASN A 39 6.11 -18.03 4.07
C ASN A 39 5.77 -18.34 5.54
N ASP A 40 5.04 -17.46 6.22
CA ASP A 40 4.70 -17.60 7.64
C ASP A 40 3.71 -18.74 7.87
N PRO A 41 3.62 -19.29 9.10
CA PRO A 41 2.58 -20.26 9.45
C PRO A 41 1.19 -19.66 9.21
N CYS A 42 0.29 -20.45 8.65
CA CYS A 42 -1.11 -20.06 8.44
C CYS A 42 -1.82 -19.88 9.78
N ASP A 43 -2.43 -18.71 9.97
CA ASP A 43 -3.32 -18.35 11.08
C ASP A 43 -4.55 -19.28 11.21
N CYS A 44 -4.90 -19.98 10.13
CA CYS A 44 -5.95 -21.01 10.08
C CYS A 44 -5.67 -22.28 10.91
N GLY A 45 -4.52 -22.39 11.58
CA GLY A 45 -4.18 -23.54 12.43
C GLY A 45 -3.78 -24.81 11.67
N SER A 46 -3.60 -24.74 10.36
CA SER A 46 -3.25 -25.92 9.54
C SER A 46 -1.81 -26.40 9.67
N GLY A 47 -0.94 -25.62 10.32
CA GLY A 47 0.52 -25.87 10.39
C GLY A 47 1.26 -25.67 9.05
N LYS A 48 0.56 -25.31 7.98
CA LYS A 48 1.15 -25.07 6.65
C LYS A 48 1.58 -23.61 6.50
N LYS A 49 2.54 -23.35 5.60
CA LYS A 49 2.89 -21.97 5.20
C LYS A 49 1.69 -21.29 4.53
N TYR A 50 1.48 -19.99 4.78
CA TYR A 50 0.35 -19.21 4.25
C TYR A 50 0.16 -19.41 2.74
N LYS A 51 1.24 -19.35 1.94
CA LYS A 51 1.22 -19.59 0.48
C LYS A 51 0.76 -20.97 0.00
N LYS A 52 0.79 -21.95 0.89
CA LYS A 52 0.36 -23.33 0.59
C LYS A 52 -1.00 -23.64 1.23
N CYS A 53 -1.61 -22.66 1.90
CA CYS A 53 -2.91 -22.77 2.56
C CYS A 53 -3.84 -21.62 2.12
N CYS A 54 -4.17 -20.67 3.00
CA CYS A 54 -5.11 -19.57 2.70
C CYS A 54 -4.61 -18.59 1.64
N GLY A 55 -3.30 -18.37 1.54
CA GLY A 55 -2.67 -17.50 0.55
C GLY A 55 -2.37 -18.18 -0.78
N LYS A 56 -3.06 -19.28 -1.09
CA LYS A 56 -2.86 -20.06 -2.30
C LYS A 56 -3.76 -19.47 -3.39
N SER A 57 -3.26 -18.44 -4.07
CA SER A 57 -3.83 -17.94 -5.32
C SER A 57 -3.59 -18.99 -6.40
N SER A 58 -4.66 -19.65 -6.85
CA SER A 58 -4.63 -20.50 -8.05
C SER A 58 -4.18 -19.70 -9.26
#